data_AF-A0A7T7XLA7-F1
#
_entry.id   AF-A0A7T7XLA7-F1
#
_cell.length_a   1.000
_cell.length_b   1.000
_cell.length_c   1.000
_cell.angle_alpha   90.00
_cell.angle_beta   90.00
_cell.angle_gamma   90.00
#
_symmetry.space_group_name_H-M   'P 1'
#
loop_
_entity.id
_entity.type
_entity.pdbx_description
1 polymer ?
#
loop_
_entity_poly.entity_id
_entity_poly.type
_entity_poly.pdbx_seq_one_letter_code
_entity_poly.pdbx_strand_id
1 'polypeptide(L)'
;MKKRPRFFCENCGSEVPRDAKHCPSCGRYFASVRCPKCDFTGAENLFAQGCPSCGYSAPPSGGTPLKQREVHTAGRLPPWVYLVTALAVLAVSAALYFILR
;
A
#
# COMPACT_ATOMS: atom_id res chain seq x y z
N MET A 1 28.55 -1.32 -17.39
CA MET A 1 28.25 -2.58 -16.66
C MET A 1 26.93 -2.43 -15.92
N LYS A 2 25.91 -3.25 -16.21
CA LYS A 2 24.61 -3.19 -15.51
C LYS A 2 24.74 -3.95 -14.18
N LYS A 3 24.81 -3.24 -13.04
CA LYS A 3 24.81 -3.87 -11.70
C LYS A 3 23.45 -4.53 -11.47
N ARG A 4 23.43 -5.84 -11.24
CA ARG A 4 22.21 -6.55 -10.84
C ARG A 4 21.92 -6.23 -9.35
N PRO A 5 20.66 -6.01 -8.96
CA PRO A 5 20.31 -5.84 -7.56
C PRO A 5 20.63 -7.12 -6.78
N ARG A 6 21.24 -6.97 -5.61
CA ARG A 6 21.51 -8.07 -4.66
C ARG A 6 20.44 -8.06 -3.58
N PHE A 7 19.99 -9.24 -3.17
CA PHE A 7 18.99 -9.41 -2.13
C PHE A 7 19.64 -10.03 -0.90
N PHE A 8 19.19 -9.66 0.29
CA PHE A 8 19.77 -10.13 1.56
C PHE A 8 18.68 -10.66 2.48
N CYS A 9 18.99 -11.72 3.22
CA CYS A 9 18.08 -12.27 4.21
C CYS A 9 17.96 -11.33 5.42
N GLU A 10 16.74 -11.01 5.85
CA GLU A 10 16.49 -10.17 7.03
C GLU A 10 16.90 -10.82 8.36
N ASN A 11 16.94 -12.16 8.40
CA ASN A 11 17.26 -12.90 9.63
C ASN A 11 18.77 -13.11 9.83
N CYS A 12 19.51 -13.40 8.77
CA CYS A 12 20.94 -13.73 8.86
C CYS A 12 21.88 -12.86 8.01
N GLY A 13 21.35 -11.95 7.19
CA GLY A 13 22.15 -11.04 6.37
C GLY A 13 22.84 -11.68 5.16
N SER A 14 22.64 -12.97 4.90
CA SER A 14 23.24 -13.65 3.74
C SER A 14 22.65 -13.17 2.42
N GLU A 15 23.47 -13.08 1.38
CA GLU A 15 22.99 -12.80 0.02
C GLU A 15 22.12 -13.96 -0.48
N VAL A 16 20.95 -13.64 -1.03
CA VAL A 16 19.98 -14.61 -1.56
C VAL A 16 19.62 -14.28 -3.00
N PRO A 17 19.32 -15.29 -3.83
CA PRO A 17 18.87 -15.04 -5.20
C PRO A 17 17.45 -14.46 -5.19
N ARG A 18 17.08 -13.76 -6.27
CA ARG A 18 15.77 -13.09 -6.40
C ARG A 18 14.61 -14.07 -6.18
N ASP A 19 14.66 -15.22 -6.85
CA ASP A 19 13.54 -16.18 -6.88
C ASP A 19 13.58 -17.19 -5.71
N ALA A 20 14.39 -16.95 -4.68
CA ALA A 20 14.44 -17.84 -3.51
C ALA A 20 13.17 -17.70 -2.67
N LYS A 21 12.50 -18.82 -2.39
CA LYS A 21 11.37 -18.89 -1.46
C LYS A 21 11.80 -18.97 0.01
N HIS A 22 13.00 -19.48 0.24
CA HIS A 22 13.60 -19.63 1.56
C HIS A 22 15.09 -19.27 1.50
N CYS A 23 15.64 -18.84 2.63
CA CYS A 23 17.06 -18.56 2.73
C CYS A 23 17.86 -19.87 2.71
N PRO A 24 18.82 -20.06 1.77
CA PRO A 24 19.66 -21.26 1.73
C PRO A 24 20.62 -21.35 2.91
N SER A 25 20.92 -20.24 3.60
CA SER A 25 21.84 -20.20 4.74
C SER A 25 21.18 -20.48 6.08
N CYS A 26 19.92 -20.06 6.29
CA CYS A 26 19.24 -20.20 7.60
C CYS A 26 17.87 -20.89 7.54
N GLY A 27 17.34 -21.21 6.36
CA GLY A 27 16.06 -21.91 6.19
C GLY A 27 14.81 -21.07 6.43
N ARG A 28 14.94 -19.77 6.74
CA ARG A 28 13.78 -18.86 6.95
C ARG A 28 13.05 -18.60 5.63
N TYR A 29 11.71 -18.61 5.68
CA TYR A 29 10.87 -18.22 4.54
C TYR A 29 10.83 -16.70 4.37
N PHE A 30 10.88 -16.23 3.13
CA PHE A 30 10.73 -14.80 2.83
C PHE A 30 9.25 -14.43 2.77
N ALA A 31 8.79 -13.68 3.78
CA ALA A 31 7.43 -13.13 3.77
C ALA A 31 7.32 -11.89 2.86
N SER A 32 8.41 -11.12 2.73
CA SER A 32 8.42 -9.86 1.98
C SER A 32 9.83 -9.40 1.63
N VAL A 33 9.94 -8.52 0.63
CA VAL A 33 11.14 -7.83 0.19
C VAL A 33 11.13 -6.40 0.74
N ARG A 34 12.25 -5.94 1.31
CA ARG A 34 12.45 -4.57 1.80
C ARG A 34 13.36 -3.76 0.87
N CYS A 35 12.93 -2.56 0.49
CA CYS A 35 13.72 -1.64 -0.32
C CYS A 35 14.82 -0.97 0.52
N PRO A 36 16.11 -1.01 0.10
CA PRO A 36 17.20 -0.39 0.85
C PRO A 36 17.26 1.15 0.74
N LYS A 37 16.47 1.76 -0.14
CA LYS A 37 16.48 3.23 -0.37
C LYS A 37 15.37 3.96 0.38
N CYS A 38 14.21 3.33 0.56
CA CYS A 38 13.01 3.97 1.12
C CYS A 38 12.29 3.11 2.16
N ASP A 39 12.85 1.97 2.53
CA ASP A 39 12.29 1.01 3.50
C ASP A 39 10.90 0.43 3.16
N PHE A 40 10.41 0.67 1.94
CA PHE A 40 9.17 0.05 1.47
C PHE A 40 9.28 -1.47 1.50
N THR A 41 8.31 -2.11 2.16
CA THR A 41 8.25 -3.57 2.32
C THR A 41 7.03 -4.12 1.57
N GLY A 42 7.20 -5.17 0.77
CA GLY A 42 6.11 -5.75 0.00
C GLY A 42 6.44 -7.12 -0.59
N ALA A 43 5.47 -7.75 -1.26
CA ALA A 43 5.68 -9.04 -1.92
C ALA A 43 6.67 -8.93 -3.09
N GLU A 44 7.39 -10.00 -3.40
CA GLU A 44 8.44 -10.04 -4.43
C GLU A 44 7.95 -9.57 -5.81
N ASN A 45 6.72 -9.93 -6.19
CA ASN A 45 6.09 -9.55 -7.45
C ASN A 45 5.95 -8.03 -7.63
N LEU A 46 5.80 -7.26 -6.54
CA LEU A 46 5.75 -5.80 -6.59
C LEU A 46 7.09 -5.17 -6.98
N PHE A 47 8.20 -5.91 -6.80
CA PHE A 47 9.56 -5.46 -7.13
C PHE A 47 10.05 -5.99 -8.50
N ALA A 48 9.17 -6.64 -9.28
CA ALA A 48 9.52 -7.17 -10.60
C ALA A 48 10.16 -6.09 -11.50
N GLN A 49 9.61 -4.86 -11.47
CA GLN A 49 10.06 -3.70 -12.25
C GLN A 49 10.83 -2.66 -11.41
N GLY A 50 11.30 -3.02 -10.21
CA GLY A 50 11.88 -2.08 -9.25
C GLY A 50 10.89 -1.66 -8.15
N CYS A 51 11.35 -0.86 -7.19
CA CYS A 51 10.54 -0.46 -6.05
C CYS A 51 9.38 0.47 -6.47
N PRO A 52 8.11 0.16 -6.14
CA PRO A 52 6.96 0.96 -6.54
C PRO A 52 6.87 2.31 -5.81
N SER A 53 7.58 2.48 -4.69
CA SER A 53 7.57 3.73 -3.90
C SER A 53 8.64 4.72 -4.38
N CYS A 54 9.87 4.27 -4.66
CA CYS A 54 11.00 5.17 -4.96
C CYS A 54 11.75 4.89 -6.26
N GLY A 55 11.35 3.87 -7.02
CA GLY A 55 11.98 3.49 -8.30
C GLY A 55 13.34 2.78 -8.17
N TYR A 56 13.76 2.37 -6.98
CA TYR A 56 15.03 1.63 -6.79
C TYR A 56 15.06 0.35 -7.64
N SER A 57 16.14 0.17 -8.43
CA SER A 57 16.34 -0.95 -9.37
C SER A 57 15.38 -1.02 -10.57
N ALA A 58 14.70 0.08 -10.93
CA ALA A 58 13.91 0.13 -12.15
C ALA A 58 14.80 0.05 -13.42
N PRO A 59 14.41 -0.72 -14.46
CA PRO A 59 15.15 -0.76 -15.72
C PRO A 59 15.10 0.59 -16.45
N PRO A 60 16.15 0.96 -17.22
CA PRO A 60 16.24 2.25 -17.91
C PRO A 60 15.21 2.44 -19.04
N SER A 61 14.36 1.46 -19.31
CA SER A 61 13.32 1.49 -20.34
C SER A 61 12.04 0.83 -19.83
N GLY A 62 11.03 1.65 -19.50
CA GLY A 62 9.63 1.24 -19.65
C GLY A 62 8.92 0.65 -18.43
N GLY A 63 9.07 1.24 -17.25
CA GLY A 63 7.99 1.18 -16.27
C GLY A 63 6.94 2.21 -16.64
N THR A 64 5.88 1.81 -17.35
CA THR A 64 4.65 2.61 -17.47
C THR A 64 4.29 3.05 -16.05
N PRO A 65 4.00 4.33 -15.77
CA PRO A 65 3.63 4.74 -14.43
C PRO A 65 2.37 3.95 -14.09
N LEU A 66 2.51 2.96 -13.20
CA LEU A 66 1.39 2.25 -12.63
C LEU A 66 0.59 3.34 -11.92
N LYS A 67 -0.46 3.77 -12.62
CA LYS A 67 -1.51 4.67 -12.16
C LYS A 67 -1.77 4.30 -10.72
N GLN A 68 -1.32 5.17 -9.83
CA GLN A 68 -1.47 5.05 -8.40
C GLN A 68 -2.95 4.83 -8.17
N ARG A 69 -3.34 3.57 -7.93
CA ARG A 69 -4.72 3.24 -7.62
C ARG A 69 -4.91 3.85 -6.26
N GLU A 70 -5.51 5.04 -6.24
CA GLU A 70 -5.89 5.74 -5.05
C GLU A 70 -6.55 4.72 -4.14
N VAL A 71 -5.91 4.47 -3.01
CA VAL A 71 -6.52 3.75 -1.90
C VAL A 71 -7.55 4.74 -1.36
N HIS A 72 -8.76 4.67 -1.92
CA HIS A 72 -9.93 5.33 -1.36
C HIS A 72 -10.23 4.62 -0.05
N THR A 73 -9.60 5.12 1.02
CA THR A 73 -9.85 4.72 2.39
C THR A 73 -11.32 5.01 2.68
N ALA A 74 -12.14 3.97 2.63
CA ALA A 74 -13.56 4.02 2.98
C ALA A 74 -13.68 4.42 4.45
N GLY A 75 -13.97 5.69 4.71
CA GLY A 75 -14.09 6.19 6.09
C GLY A 75 -14.49 7.67 6.25
N ARG A 76 -14.41 8.49 5.20
CA ARG A 76 -15.00 9.85 5.21
C ARG A 76 -16.14 9.92 4.22
N LEU A 77 -17.37 9.80 4.70
CA LEU A 77 -18.52 10.17 3.89
C LEU A 77 -18.40 11.65 3.51
N PRO A 78 -18.79 12.03 2.29
CA PRO A 78 -18.74 13.40 1.83
C PRO A 78 -19.42 14.38 2.81
N PRO A 79 -18.92 15.62 2.97
CA PRO A 79 -19.47 16.60 3.90
C PRO A 79 -20.98 16.86 3.72
N TRP A 80 -21.50 16.75 2.50
CA TRP A 80 -22.93 16.95 2.22
C TRP A 80 -23.84 15.91 2.88
N VAL A 81 -23.35 14.69 3.10
CA VAL A 81 -24.13 13.62 3.74
C VAL A 81 -24.52 14.02 5.17
N TYR A 82 -23.58 14.63 5.91
CA TYR A 82 -23.84 15.13 7.26
C TYR A 82 -24.91 16.24 7.27
N LEU A 83 -24.87 17.16 6.30
CA LEU A 83 -25.88 18.22 6.15
C LEU A 83 -27.27 17.65 5.91
N VAL A 84 -27.38 16.64 5.01
CA VAL A 84 -28.66 15.98 4.73
C VAL A 84 -29.18 15.25 5.96
N THR A 85 -28.33 14.50 6.67
CA THR A 85 -28.76 13.81 7.90
C THR A 85 -29.18 14.78 8.99
N ALA A 86 -28.49 15.91 9.15
CA ALA A 86 -28.84 16.92 10.15
C ALA A 86 -30.19 17.60 9.83
N LEU A 87 -30.43 17.97 8.57
CA LEU A 87 -31.70 18.54 8.13
C LEU A 87 -32.87 17.57 8.33
N ALA A 88 -32.68 16.29 8.00
CA ALA A 88 -33.71 15.27 8.19
C ALA A 88 -34.09 15.11 9.67
N VAL A 89 -33.09 15.05 10.56
CA VAL A 89 -33.32 14.95 12.02
C VAL A 89 -34.05 16.18 12.55
N LEU A 90 -33.65 17.39 12.12
CA LEU A 90 -34.32 18.63 12.52
C LEU A 90 -35.79 18.66 12.07
N ALA A 91 -36.08 18.27 10.83
CA ALA A 91 -37.44 18.23 10.31
C ALA A 91 -38.34 17.27 11.10
N VAL A 92 -37.85 16.06 11.40
CA VAL A 92 -38.59 15.08 12.21
C VAL A 92 -38.82 15.61 13.63
N SER A 93 -37.80 16.21 14.26
CA SER A 93 -37.94 16.77 15.60
C SER A 93 -38.96 17.91 15.68
N ALA A 94 -38.99 18.79 14.67
CA ALA A 94 -39.94 19.88 14.59
C ALA A 94 -41.38 19.39 14.35
N ALA A 95 -41.55 18.37 13.49
CA ALA A 95 -42.85 17.74 13.26
C ALA A 95 -43.37 17.06 14.55
N LEU A 96 -42.52 16.32 15.26
CA LEU A 96 -42.88 15.72 16.55
C LEU A 96 -43.26 16.77 17.59
N TYR A 97 -42.51 17.87 17.66
CA TYR A 97 -42.82 18.99 18.54
C TYR A 97 -44.17 19.63 18.22
N PHE A 98 -44.51 19.79 16.94
CA PHE A 98 -45.78 20.35 16.49
C PHE A 98 -46.97 19.39 16.73
N ILE A 99 -46.74 18.08 16.73
CA ILE A 99 -47.78 17.07 16.99
C ILE A 99 -48.03 16.90 18.51
N LEU A 100 -47.01 17.08 19.35
CA LEU A 100 -47.07 16.91 20.80
C LEU A 100 -47.45 18.19 21.57
N ARG A 101 -47.57 19.33 20.86
CA ARG A 101 -47.93 20.63 21.41
C ARG A 101 -49.35 21.00 20.98
#